data_AF-A0A1B6GEU5-F1
#
_entry.id   AF-A0A1B6GEU5-F1
#
_cell.length_a   1.000
_cell.length_b   1.000
_cell.length_c   1.000
_cell.angle_alpha   90.00
_cell.angle_beta   90.00
_cell.angle_gamma   90.00
#
_symmetry.space_group_name_H-M   'P 1'
#
loop_
_entity.id
_entity.type
_entity.pdbx_description
1 polymer ?
#
loop_
_entity_poly.entity_id
_entity_poly.type
_entity_poly.pdbx_seq_one_letter_code
_entity_poly.pdbx_strand_id
1 'polypeptide(L)'
;NSLFDFNWHSDGSVSFRANNGKYVMSKRSGHLYATGEAATDTASKFYFYLMNRPILVLKCDQGFVGYKSNASPKLECNKVSYETIRVERSENGTVFLKGHNGKYWYADGESVAADSDEPHGF
;
A
#
# COMPACT_ATOMS: atom_id res chain seq x y z
N ASN A 1 19.84 15.82 -9.70
CA ASN A 1 19.28 14.45 -9.72
C ASN A 1 18.18 14.43 -8.68
N SER A 2 16.96 14.04 -9.07
CA SER A 2 15.75 14.14 -8.24
C SER A 2 15.15 12.77 -7.90
N LEU A 3 15.92 11.70 -8.13
CA LEU A 3 15.53 10.33 -7.81
C LEU A 3 15.79 10.03 -6.33
N PHE A 4 14.89 9.25 -5.75
CA PHE A 4 14.99 8.72 -4.39
C PHE A 4 14.71 7.23 -4.40
N ASP A 5 15.42 6.46 -3.58
CA ASP A 5 15.04 5.09 -3.30
C ASP A 5 13.92 5.10 -2.26
N PHE A 6 12.79 4.47 -2.60
CA PHE A 6 11.63 4.34 -1.72
C PHE A 6 11.69 2.98 -1.03
N ASN A 7 11.86 2.97 0.30
CA ASN A 7 12.02 1.74 1.07
C ASN A 7 10.84 1.54 2.02
N TRP A 8 10.14 0.42 1.87
CA TRP A 8 9.09 -0.03 2.79
C TRP A 8 9.69 -0.76 4.00
N HIS A 9 9.14 -0.50 5.19
CA HIS A 9 9.53 -1.16 6.44
C HIS A 9 8.43 -2.07 6.96
N SER A 10 8.79 -3.05 7.79
CA SER A 10 7.85 -4.03 8.35
C SER A 10 6.82 -3.43 9.32
N ASP A 11 7.03 -2.20 9.78
CA ASP A 11 6.13 -1.47 10.68
C ASP A 11 5.17 -0.52 9.93
N GLY A 12 5.08 -0.63 8.61
CA GLY A 12 4.23 0.20 7.75
C GLY A 12 4.81 1.59 7.43
N SER A 13 5.93 1.96 8.05
CA SER A 13 6.65 3.18 7.70
C SER A 13 7.45 3.02 6.41
N VAL A 14 7.86 4.15 5.84
CA VAL A 14 8.71 4.22 4.66
C VAL A 14 9.86 5.18 4.90
N SER A 15 10.95 5.01 4.16
CA SER A 15 12.07 5.95 4.14
C SER A 15 12.52 6.25 2.72
N PHE A 16 13.01 7.47 2.52
CA PHE A 16 13.51 7.96 1.23
C PHE A 16 15.03 8.11 1.30
N ARG A 17 15.77 7.37 0.47
CA ARG A 17 17.21 7.57 0.31
C ARG A 17 17.44 8.51 -0.87
N ALA A 18 18.08 9.64 -0.62
CA ALA A 18 18.41 10.61 -1.65
C ALA A 18 19.64 10.18 -2.47
N ASN A 19 19.86 10.85 -3.60
CA ASN A 19 20.98 10.59 -4.50
C ASN A 19 22.38 10.81 -3.87
N ASN A 20 22.47 11.48 -2.71
CA ASN A 20 23.70 11.64 -1.95
C ASN A 20 23.98 10.43 -1.02
N GLY A 21 23.15 9.39 -1.10
CA GLY A 21 23.26 8.17 -0.31
C GLY A 21 22.70 8.26 1.11
N LYS A 22 22.16 9.42 1.52
CA LYS A 22 21.61 9.68 2.87
C LYS A 22 20.08 9.60 2.87
N TYR A 23 19.51 9.37 4.05
CA TYR A 23 18.07 9.37 4.25
C TYR A 23 17.52 10.78 4.47
N VAL A 24 16.32 11.03 3.94
CA VAL A 24 15.55 12.24 4.22
C VAL A 24 15.03 12.18 5.65
N MET A 25 15.31 13.21 6.44
CA MET A 25 14.88 13.35 7.83
C MET A 25 14.01 14.58 8.03
N SER A 26 13.01 14.47 8.91
CA SER A 26 12.27 15.60 9.46
C SER A 26 13.00 16.19 10.67
N LYS A 27 13.20 17.51 10.67
CA LYS A 27 13.64 18.24 11.87
C LYS A 27 12.43 18.66 12.71
N ARG A 28 12.64 18.97 13.99
CA ARG A 28 11.60 19.57 14.87
C ARG A 28 10.98 20.85 14.28
N SER A 29 11.71 21.55 13.41
CA SER A 29 11.23 22.73 12.68
C SER A 29 10.34 22.41 11.46
N GLY A 30 10.02 21.14 11.19
CA GLY A 30 9.23 20.70 10.03
C GLY A 30 9.99 20.63 8.70
N HIS A 31 11.24 21.07 8.66
CA HIS A 31 12.06 21.03 7.43
C HIS A 31 12.57 19.62 7.16
N LEU A 32 12.75 19.30 5.87
CA LEU A 32 13.33 18.04 5.40
C LEU A 32 14.79 18.21 5.01
N TYR A 33 15.65 17.28 5.44
CA TYR A 33 17.08 17.28 5.12
C TYR A 33 17.56 15.87 4.75
N ALA A 34 18.33 15.75 3.67
CA ALA A 34 18.97 14.49 3.27
C ALA A 34 20.31 14.26 3.98
N THR A 35 20.25 14.09 5.31
CA THR A 35 21.44 13.93 6.16
C THR A 35 21.37 12.72 7.10
N GLY A 36 20.34 11.88 6.97
CA GLY A 36 20.17 10.69 7.81
C GLY A 36 21.14 9.59 7.41
N GLU A 37 21.75 8.93 8.39
CA GLU A 37 22.70 7.83 8.16
C GLU A 37 21.99 6.48 8.11
N ALA A 38 20.88 6.33 8.84
CA ALA A 38 20.12 5.09 8.94
C ALA A 38 18.62 5.27 8.67
N ALA A 39 18.01 4.29 8.01
CA ALA A 39 16.56 4.24 7.80
C ALA A 39 15.79 3.96 9.10
N THR A 40 16.46 3.40 10.11
CA THR A 40 15.88 3.06 11.41
C THR A 40 15.65 4.28 12.29
N ASP A 41 16.29 5.42 11.98
CA ASP A 41 16.10 6.65 12.72
C ASP A 41 14.65 7.13 12.60
N THR A 42 13.99 7.38 13.74
CA THR A 42 12.57 7.78 13.77
C THR A 42 12.31 9.04 12.92
N ALA A 43 13.27 9.98 12.87
CA ALA A 43 13.16 11.18 12.06
C ALA A 43 13.16 10.91 10.54
N SER A 44 13.66 9.75 10.12
CA SER A 44 13.72 9.26 8.73
C SER A 44 12.49 8.44 8.32
N LYS A 45 11.58 8.13 9.26
CA LYS A 45 10.38 7.33 9.02
C LYS A 45 9.19 8.20 8.70
N PHE A 46 8.47 7.83 7.64
CA PHE A 46 7.25 8.50 7.17
C PHE A 46 6.14 7.48 6.97
N TYR A 47 4.89 7.91 6.98
CA TYR A 47 3.76 7.10 6.52
C TYR A 47 3.28 7.60 5.17
N PHE A 48 3.13 6.67 4.22
CA PHE A 48 2.75 6.99 2.85
C PHE A 48 1.28 6.69 2.61
N TYR A 49 0.52 7.67 2.14
CA TYR A 49 -0.89 7.51 1.77
C TYR A 49 -1.15 8.04 0.36
N LEU A 50 -1.80 7.23 -0.46
CA LEU A 50 -2.27 7.66 -1.77
C LEU A 50 -3.61 8.39 -1.64
N MET A 51 -3.55 9.71 -1.53
CA MET A 51 -4.72 10.54 -1.19
C MET A 51 -5.80 10.59 -2.27
N ASN A 52 -5.39 10.51 -3.53
CA ASN A 52 -6.23 10.71 -4.71
C ASN A 52 -6.71 9.41 -5.36
N ARG A 53 -6.76 8.31 -4.58
CA ARG A 53 -7.27 7.00 -5.02
C ARG A 53 -8.16 6.35 -3.95
N PRO A 54 -9.33 6.95 -3.64
CA PRO A 54 -10.31 6.29 -2.77
C PRO A 54 -10.91 5.03 -3.40
N ILE A 55 -10.81 4.90 -4.73
CA ILE A 55 -11.18 3.71 -5.49
C ILE A 55 -9.99 3.32 -6.38
N LEU A 56 -9.61 2.05 -6.34
CA LEU A 56 -8.57 1.44 -7.16
C LEU A 56 -9.15 0.43 -8.13
N VAL A 57 -8.46 0.29 -9.25
CA VAL A 57 -8.55 -0.83 -10.18
C VAL A 57 -7.13 -1.35 -10.35
N LEU A 58 -6.93 -2.66 -10.15
CA LEU A 58 -5.63 -3.30 -10.31
C LEU A 58 -5.60 -4.10 -11.61
N LYS A 59 -4.49 -4.00 -12.34
CA LYS A 59 -4.25 -4.69 -13.61
C LYS A 59 -2.81 -5.18 -13.64
N CYS A 60 -2.61 -6.39 -14.15
CA CYS A 60 -1.31 -6.91 -14.55
C CYS A 60 -1.30 -7.25 -16.04
N ASP A 61 -0.21 -7.82 -16.54
CA ASP A 61 -0.06 -8.18 -17.95
C ASP A 61 -1.09 -9.22 -18.44
N GLN A 62 -1.66 -10.00 -17.52
CA GLN A 62 -2.64 -11.05 -17.83
C GLN A 62 -4.09 -10.55 -17.82
N GLY A 63 -4.37 -9.36 -17.27
CA GLY A 63 -5.72 -8.83 -17.15
C GLY A 63 -5.93 -8.01 -15.88
N PHE A 64 -7.21 -7.78 -15.56
CA PHE A 64 -7.62 -7.11 -14.34
C PHE A 64 -7.68 -8.07 -13.16
N VAL A 65 -7.53 -7.51 -11.96
CA VAL A 65 -7.85 -8.20 -10.71
C VAL A 65 -9.36 -8.18 -10.50
N GLY A 66 -9.92 -9.36 -10.21
CA GLY A 66 -11.33 -9.51 -9.87
C GLY A 66 -11.64 -10.90 -9.33
N TYR A 67 -12.91 -11.15 -9.00
CA TYR A 67 -13.32 -12.44 -8.45
C TYR A 67 -13.10 -13.58 -9.45
N LYS A 68 -12.68 -14.73 -8.92
CA LYS A 68 -12.54 -15.97 -9.68
C LYS A 68 -13.84 -16.33 -10.39
N SER A 69 -14.95 -16.31 -9.66
CA SER A 69 -16.31 -16.48 -10.18
C SER A 69 -17.32 -15.80 -9.28
N ASN A 70 -18.58 -15.67 -9.72
CA ASN A 70 -19.65 -15.09 -8.90
C ASN A 70 -19.91 -15.85 -7.59
N ALA A 71 -19.47 -17.10 -7.48
CA ALA A 71 -19.63 -17.93 -6.30
C ALA A 71 -18.34 -18.06 -5.46
N SER A 72 -17.24 -17.44 -5.88
CA SER A 72 -15.94 -17.56 -5.21
C SER A 72 -15.37 -16.18 -4.89
N PRO A 73 -15.15 -15.85 -3.60
CA PRO A 73 -14.60 -14.56 -3.20
C PRO A 73 -13.09 -14.45 -3.43
N LYS A 74 -12.43 -15.52 -3.89
CA LYS A 74 -11.01 -15.53 -4.24
C LYS A 74 -10.76 -14.64 -5.45
N LEU A 75 -9.64 -13.92 -5.45
CA LEU A 75 -9.26 -12.99 -6.50
C LEU A 75 -8.27 -13.63 -7.47
N GLU A 76 -8.45 -13.34 -8.76
CA GLU A 76 -7.56 -13.71 -9.86
C GLU A 76 -7.20 -12.46 -10.67
N CYS A 77 -6.05 -12.47 -11.36
CA CYS A 77 -5.52 -11.30 -12.08
C CYS A 77 -5.54 -11.43 -13.61
N ASN A 78 -6.30 -12.38 -14.15
CA ASN A 78 -6.47 -12.64 -15.57
C ASN A 78 -7.89 -12.34 -16.07
N LYS A 79 -8.62 -11.44 -15.38
CA LYS A 79 -10.01 -11.13 -15.70
C LYS A 79 -10.10 -10.12 -16.84
N VAL A 80 -11.13 -10.25 -17.67
CA VAL A 80 -11.44 -9.29 -18.75
C VAL A 80 -12.09 -8.02 -18.19
N SER A 81 -12.94 -8.17 -17.17
CA SER A 81 -13.59 -7.08 -16.46
C SER A 81 -12.85 -6.75 -15.16
N TYR A 82 -12.83 -5.48 -14.79
CA TYR A 82 -12.23 -5.02 -13.54
C TYR A 82 -13.22 -5.04 -12.37
N GLU A 83 -12.68 -5.24 -11.17
CA GLU A 83 -13.38 -4.94 -9.93
C GLU A 83 -12.94 -3.58 -9.38
N THR A 84 -13.89 -2.85 -8.78
CA THR A 84 -13.58 -1.62 -8.05
C THR A 84 -13.27 -1.94 -6.60
N ILE A 85 -12.13 -1.45 -6.13
CA ILE A 85 -11.64 -1.68 -4.77
C ILE A 85 -11.68 -0.35 -4.03
N ARG A 86 -12.47 -0.27 -2.96
CA ARG A 86 -12.47 0.90 -2.09
C ARG A 86 -11.25 0.82 -1.17
N VAL A 87 -10.51 1.93 -1.08
CA VAL A 87 -9.34 2.05 -0.20
C VAL A 87 -9.75 2.86 1.03
N GLU A 88 -9.60 2.27 2.20
CA GLU A 88 -9.86 2.91 3.49
C GLU A 88 -8.53 3.07 4.23
N ARG A 89 -8.26 4.26 4.76
CA ARG A 89 -7.00 4.51 5.47
C ARG A 89 -7.09 3.93 6.87
N SER A 90 -5.98 3.36 7.31
CA SER A 90 -5.77 2.91 8.67
C SER A 90 -4.56 3.65 9.26
N GLU A 91 -4.14 3.21 10.45
CA GLU A 91 -2.98 3.73 11.14
C GLU A 91 -1.67 3.25 10.51
N ASN A 92 -0.59 3.98 10.80
CA ASN A 92 0.79 3.59 10.47
C ASN A 92 1.06 3.26 8.99
N GLY A 93 0.44 4.00 8.06
CA GLY A 93 0.67 3.83 6.62
C GLY A 93 -0.08 2.66 5.99
N THR A 94 -0.87 1.93 6.79
CA THR A 94 -1.65 0.77 6.36
C THR A 94 -2.94 1.22 5.67
N VAL A 95 -3.43 0.41 4.72
CA VAL A 95 -4.77 0.58 4.15
C VAL A 95 -5.60 -0.70 4.27
N PHE A 96 -6.91 -0.54 4.26
CA PHE A 96 -7.86 -1.63 4.09
C PHE A 96 -8.44 -1.57 2.69
N LEU A 97 -8.51 -2.73 2.05
CA LEU A 97 -9.08 -2.87 0.72
C LEU A 97 -10.45 -3.54 0.85
N LYS A 98 -11.47 -2.94 0.26
CA LYS A 98 -12.86 -3.40 0.37
C LYS A 98 -13.45 -3.60 -1.02
N GLY A 99 -13.98 -4.79 -1.26
CA GLY A 99 -14.67 -5.13 -2.50
C GLY A 99 -16.02 -4.42 -2.63
N HIS A 100 -16.57 -4.37 -3.84
CA HIS A 100 -17.90 -3.79 -4.07
C HIS A 100 -19.02 -4.54 -3.31
N ASN A 101 -18.77 -5.80 -2.92
CA ASN A 101 -19.67 -6.62 -2.12
C ASN A 101 -19.73 -6.19 -0.64
N GLY A 102 -18.95 -5.17 -0.26
CA GLY A 102 -18.90 -4.65 1.11
C GLY A 102 -18.03 -5.47 2.06
N LYS A 103 -17.27 -6.45 1.56
CA LYS A 103 -16.35 -7.27 2.35
C LYS A 103 -14.90 -6.83 2.16
N TYR A 104 -14.09 -7.04 3.18
CA TYR A 104 -12.67 -6.71 3.15
C TYR A 104 -11.85 -7.79 2.50
N TRP A 105 -10.80 -7.35 1.81
CA TRP A 105 -9.75 -8.22 1.34
C TRP A 105 -8.93 -8.73 2.52
N TYR A 106 -8.39 -9.92 2.39
CA TYR A 106 -7.33 -10.45 3.24
C TYR A 106 -6.49 -11.44 2.45
N ALA A 107 -5.28 -11.69 2.94
CA ALA A 107 -4.42 -12.76 2.46
C ALA A 107 -4.37 -13.87 3.52
N ASP A 108 -4.58 -15.12 3.11
CA ASP A 108 -4.54 -16.30 3.98
C ASP A 108 -3.24 -17.12 3.83
N GLY A 109 -2.22 -16.52 3.22
CA GLY A 109 -0.90 -17.14 2.95
C GLY A 109 -0.83 -17.89 1.63
N GLU A 110 -1.96 -18.34 1.08
CA GLU A 110 -2.02 -19.03 -0.22
C GLU A 110 -2.79 -18.22 -1.28
N SER A 111 -3.77 -17.44 -0.85
CA SER A 111 -4.65 -16.68 -1.73
C SER A 111 -5.06 -15.34 -1.13
N VAL A 112 -5.62 -14.48 -1.97
CA VAL A 112 -6.28 -13.25 -1.56
C VAL A 112 -7.77 -13.40 -1.86
N ALA A 113 -8.62 -13.13 -0.87
CA ALA A 113 -10.07 -13.21 -0.99
C ALA A 113 -10.72 -11.96 -0.41
N ALA A 114 -11.95 -11.67 -0.86
CA ALA A 114 -12.73 -10.52 -0.44
C ALA A 114 -14.08 -10.95 0.15
N ASP A 115 -14.04 -11.69 1.26
CA ASP A 115 -15.20 -12.14 2.03
C ASP A 115 -15.12 -11.88 3.55
N SER A 116 -14.08 -11.18 4.02
CA SER A 116 -13.97 -10.86 5.45
C SER A 116 -14.92 -9.74 5.85
N ASP A 117 -15.53 -9.88 7.03
CA ASP A 117 -16.27 -8.81 7.69
C ASP A 117 -15.35 -7.84 8.44
N GLU A 118 -14.16 -8.30 8.82
CA GLU A 118 -13.16 -7.51 9.55
C GLU A 118 -12.10 -6.96 8.59
N PRO A 119 -11.58 -5.73 8.83
CA PRO A 119 -10.54 -5.16 8.01
C PRO A 119 -9.18 -5.83 8.25
N HIS A 120 -8.44 -6.11 7.18
CA HIS A 120 -7.06 -6.60 7.23
C HIS A 120 -6.13 -5.60 6.55
N GLY A 121 -5.03 -5.27 7.24
CA GLY A 121 -4.04 -4.33 6.75
C GLY A 121 -3.26 -4.85 5.53
N PHE A 122 -3.19 -4.02 4.49
CA PHE A 122 -2.31 -4.19 3.33
C PHE A 122 -1.21 -3.12 3.32
#